data_AF-A0A954RSI6-F1
#
_entry.id   AF-A0A954RSI6-F1
#
_cell.length_a   1.000
_cell.length_b   1.000
_cell.length_c   1.000
_cell.angle_alpha   90.00
_cell.angle_beta   90.00
_cell.angle_gamma   90.00
#
_symmetry.space_group_name_H-M   'P 1'
#
loop_
_entity.id
_entity.type
_entity.pdbx_description
1 polymer ?
#
loop_
_entity_poly.entity_id
_entity_poly.type
_entity_poly.pdbx_seq_one_letter_code
_entity_poly.pdbx_strand_id
1 'polypeptide(L)'
;EIFYDAGLRLSGSQRARPVSARLAYSVAFPADNLFRDVHSGITLDRSESTGFGQRETLYHHGMNHSGGLPSEYNDLFQIIAPVKTYTGSAEAQMSRYSDVYLDSQYENGSTGQLYEYELVYYPTTTNDRTPEGLKLPEPDSVVGTSFRNLGDSKEDYRWTFLNKSNRNQDDYTRIMEFSRAMATSTRTFNDVIGDYVDVDQWLRAYAFSVITGHGDNYGADGSQHNLQLYVRPSDNRVLFLPHDLDAFFDARRPLLGGNGDLRKFIRDLSNAHNYYGHVYDMLQTTFNEEYMTHWTDMYQRLLPAQRFDSHLSQLVTRTNFLLGELNKALAPTVFAADADNYTSTELVSDVTGTGWFDVREIRMAGRDEPLPLKWTTLGQWQVGVTLPRGTHDIVLQAYDFQANLIGEVSVRVTNQGGDIDGDGALTVADIDAVCAIVRSGGSLDLNGDGLTDVADVRTQVQDLMHTKIGDVNLDGVFNSSDLVLVFQRGEYEDAIVGNSSWADGDWNCDGEFSSSDFVLAFEAGGYGDVE
;
A
#
# COMPACT_ATOMS: atom_id res chain seq x y z
N GLU A 1 16.28 -34.24 15.96
CA GLU A 1 15.49 -34.35 17.21
C GLU A 1 14.62 -35.60 17.16
N ILE A 2 14.20 -36.12 18.31
CA ILE A 2 13.25 -37.24 18.39
C ILE A 2 12.08 -36.75 19.25
N PHE A 3 10.87 -36.87 18.72
CA PHE A 3 9.64 -36.49 19.42
C PHE A 3 8.86 -37.75 19.76
N TYR A 4 8.57 -37.94 21.05
CA TYR A 4 7.65 -38.96 21.54
C TYR A 4 6.28 -38.31 21.77
N ASP A 5 5.21 -39.11 21.69
CA ASP A 5 3.83 -38.66 21.93
C ASP A 5 3.37 -37.48 21.04
N ALA A 6 3.99 -37.31 19.87
CA ALA A 6 3.56 -36.34 18.86
C ALA A 6 2.20 -36.75 18.28
N GLY A 7 1.30 -35.77 18.15
CA GLY A 7 0.01 -35.95 17.49
C GLY A 7 0.17 -35.96 15.97
N LEU A 8 -0.56 -36.83 15.29
CA LEU A 8 -0.58 -36.90 13.83
C LEU A 8 -2.03 -36.97 13.33
N ARG A 9 -2.36 -36.15 12.33
CA ARG A 9 -3.60 -36.28 11.56
C ARG A 9 -3.36 -36.04 10.09
N LEU A 10 -4.28 -36.50 9.25
CA LEU A 10 -4.27 -36.15 7.83
C LEU A 10 -4.51 -34.64 7.64
N SER A 11 -3.76 -34.05 6.71
CA SER A 11 -3.92 -32.67 6.24
C SER A 11 -4.55 -32.64 4.84
N GLY A 12 -4.90 -31.44 4.38
CA GLY A 12 -5.56 -31.18 3.11
C GLY A 12 -7.08 -31.36 3.17
N SER A 13 -7.72 -30.98 2.07
CA SER A 13 -9.17 -31.01 1.92
C SER A 13 -9.73 -32.44 1.83
N GLN A 14 -11.05 -32.56 1.86
CA GLN A 14 -11.78 -33.78 1.53
C GLN A 14 -11.41 -34.38 0.17
N ARG A 15 -10.93 -33.57 -0.79
CA ARG A 15 -10.45 -34.01 -2.11
C ARG A 15 -8.99 -34.46 -2.12
N ALA A 16 -8.20 -34.06 -1.13
CA ALA A 16 -6.78 -34.43 -1.03
C ALA A 16 -6.57 -35.69 -0.18
N ARG A 17 -7.23 -35.76 0.99
CA ARG A 17 -7.08 -36.87 1.96
C ARG A 17 -7.32 -38.29 1.41
N PRO A 18 -8.22 -38.53 0.43
CA PRO A 18 -8.40 -39.86 -0.15
C PRO A 18 -7.34 -40.22 -1.21
N VAL A 19 -6.55 -39.25 -1.68
CA VAL A 19 -5.63 -39.42 -2.81
C VAL A 19 -4.23 -39.77 -2.28
N SER A 20 -3.81 -41.01 -2.49
CA SER A 20 -2.54 -41.54 -1.95
C SER A 20 -1.30 -40.71 -2.31
N ALA A 21 -1.28 -40.12 -3.50
CA ALA A 21 -0.18 -39.27 -3.97
C ALA A 21 -0.09 -37.94 -3.19
N ARG A 22 -1.22 -37.43 -2.70
CA ARG A 22 -1.36 -36.13 -2.02
C ARG A 22 -1.50 -36.25 -0.51
N LEU A 23 -1.36 -37.46 0.04
CA LEU A 23 -1.65 -37.73 1.45
C LEU A 23 -0.66 -37.01 2.37
N ALA A 24 -1.06 -35.82 2.81
CA ALA A 24 -0.32 -34.91 3.68
C ALA A 24 -0.66 -35.11 5.16
N TYR A 25 0.16 -34.54 6.05
CA TYR A 25 0.01 -34.70 7.49
C TYR A 25 0.12 -33.36 8.22
N SER A 26 -0.65 -33.17 9.28
CA SER A 26 -0.37 -32.16 10.30
C SER A 26 0.18 -32.86 11.53
N VAL A 27 1.31 -32.37 12.02
CA VAL A 27 2.02 -32.86 13.21
C VAL A 27 1.80 -31.87 14.34
N ALA A 28 1.46 -32.35 15.53
CA ALA A 28 1.44 -31.57 16.76
C ALA A 28 2.54 -32.08 17.69
N PHE A 29 3.40 -31.18 18.17
CA PHE A 29 4.52 -31.50 19.05
C PHE A 29 4.11 -31.33 20.53
N PRO A 30 4.72 -32.10 21.45
CA PRO A 30 4.52 -31.91 22.89
C PRO A 30 4.88 -30.49 23.34
N ALA A 31 4.12 -29.94 24.30
CA ALA A 31 4.32 -28.58 24.78
C ALA A 31 5.68 -28.35 25.48
N ASP A 32 6.32 -29.42 25.95
CA ASP A 32 7.63 -29.43 26.59
C ASP A 32 8.78 -29.76 25.62
N ASN A 33 8.48 -30.02 24.35
CA ASN A 33 9.46 -30.34 23.30
C ASN A 33 8.95 -29.85 21.94
N LEU A 34 9.08 -28.54 21.70
CA LEU A 34 8.66 -27.88 20.45
C LEU A 34 9.65 -28.17 19.32
N PHE A 35 9.15 -28.22 18.08
CA PHE A 35 10.01 -28.38 16.92
C PHE A 35 10.85 -27.12 16.66
N ARG A 36 12.18 -27.29 16.58
CA ARG A 36 13.15 -26.17 16.53
C ARG A 36 12.99 -25.19 17.70
N ASP A 37 12.56 -25.67 18.87
CA ASP A 37 12.27 -24.89 20.08
C ASP A 37 11.16 -23.83 19.93
N VAL A 38 10.41 -23.84 18.82
CA VAL A 38 9.45 -22.79 18.46
C VAL A 38 8.07 -23.35 18.09
N HIS A 39 8.02 -24.36 17.22
CA HIS A 39 6.77 -24.77 16.59
C HIS A 39 6.06 -25.85 17.40
N SER A 40 4.84 -25.55 17.85
CA SER A 40 3.93 -26.54 18.47
C SER A 40 3.25 -27.45 17.44
N GLY A 41 3.32 -27.11 16.16
CA GLY A 41 2.86 -27.97 15.08
C GLY A 41 3.30 -27.47 13.70
N ILE A 42 3.38 -28.39 12.75
CA ILE A 42 3.72 -28.12 11.34
C ILE A 42 2.82 -28.94 10.42
N THR A 43 2.68 -28.53 9.16
CA THR A 43 2.07 -29.36 8.11
C THR A 43 3.15 -29.87 7.17
N LEU A 44 3.03 -31.13 6.77
CA LEU A 44 3.87 -31.77 5.77
C LEU A 44 3.01 -32.03 4.53
N ASP A 45 3.06 -31.10 3.57
CA ASP A 45 2.28 -31.18 2.34
C ASP A 45 3.02 -31.90 1.21
N ARG A 46 2.32 -32.80 0.54
CA ARG A 46 2.86 -33.60 -0.58
C ARG A 46 2.25 -33.20 -1.92
N SER A 47 1.27 -32.30 -1.93
CA SER A 47 0.60 -31.90 -3.18
C SER A 47 1.38 -30.90 -4.00
N GLU A 48 1.15 -31.01 -5.31
CA GLU A 48 1.26 -29.91 -6.26
C GLU A 48 -0.03 -29.90 -7.06
N SER A 49 -0.89 -28.91 -6.81
CA SER A 49 -2.24 -28.84 -7.32
C SER A 49 -3.02 -30.14 -7.03
N THR A 50 -3.51 -30.80 -8.09
CA THR A 50 -4.23 -32.09 -7.99
C THR A 50 -3.31 -33.32 -8.04
N GLY A 51 -1.99 -33.12 -8.05
CA GLY A 51 -0.96 -34.16 -8.14
C GLY A 51 0.02 -34.16 -6.96
N PHE A 52 1.14 -34.87 -7.12
CA PHE A 52 2.26 -34.91 -6.18
C PHE A 52 3.40 -34.05 -6.71
N GLY A 53 3.97 -33.18 -5.87
CA GLY A 53 5.11 -32.34 -6.21
C GLY A 53 5.39 -31.30 -5.13
N GLN A 54 6.54 -30.64 -5.20
CA GLN A 54 6.95 -29.58 -4.26
C GLN A 54 7.30 -28.29 -5.01
N ARG A 55 6.62 -28.03 -6.14
CA ARG A 55 6.83 -26.79 -6.90
C ARG A 55 6.49 -25.55 -6.09
N GLU A 56 5.52 -25.61 -5.18
CA GLU A 56 5.08 -24.43 -4.43
C GLU A 56 6.21 -23.77 -3.64
N THR A 57 7.17 -24.57 -3.18
CA THR A 57 8.37 -24.10 -2.47
C THR A 57 9.18 -23.07 -3.28
N LEU A 58 9.17 -23.13 -4.62
CA LEU A 58 9.79 -22.09 -5.46
C LEU A 58 9.11 -20.73 -5.27
N TYR A 59 7.78 -20.68 -5.15
CA TYR A 59 7.05 -19.45 -4.94
C TYR A 59 7.22 -18.94 -3.51
N HIS A 60 7.30 -19.83 -2.51
CA HIS A 60 7.64 -19.38 -1.15
C HIS A 60 9.04 -18.76 -1.06
N HIS A 61 10.03 -19.31 -1.79
CA HIS A 61 11.35 -18.66 -1.92
C HIS A 61 11.28 -17.32 -2.62
N GLY A 62 10.54 -17.26 -3.73
CA GLY A 62 10.31 -16.00 -4.44
C GLY A 62 9.65 -14.96 -3.54
N MET A 63 8.61 -15.33 -2.80
CA MET A 63 7.89 -14.43 -1.88
C MET A 63 8.82 -13.87 -0.80
N ASN A 64 9.66 -14.73 -0.20
CA ASN A 64 10.66 -14.32 0.78
C ASN A 64 11.68 -13.34 0.18
N HIS A 65 12.19 -13.62 -1.02
CA HIS A 65 13.20 -12.77 -1.65
C HIS A 65 12.66 -11.43 -2.14
N SER A 66 11.43 -11.42 -2.69
CA SER A 66 10.76 -10.18 -3.09
C SER A 66 10.63 -9.22 -1.91
N GLY A 67 10.49 -9.70 -0.67
CA GLY A 67 10.35 -8.85 0.51
C GLY A 67 9.04 -8.05 0.54
N GLY A 68 8.72 -7.46 1.70
CA GLY A 68 7.47 -6.70 1.90
C GLY A 68 6.19 -7.54 1.81
N LEU A 69 6.32 -8.87 1.76
CA LEU A 69 5.22 -9.83 1.76
C LEU A 69 5.49 -10.90 2.83
N PRO A 70 4.49 -11.23 3.65
CA PRO A 70 4.65 -12.31 4.61
C PRO A 70 4.71 -13.66 3.88
N SER A 71 5.64 -14.51 4.31
CA SER A 71 5.85 -15.84 3.74
C SER A 71 6.02 -16.87 4.85
N GLU A 72 5.60 -18.11 4.59
CA GLU A 72 5.44 -19.13 5.64
C GLU A 72 6.76 -19.79 6.09
N TYR A 73 7.91 -19.34 5.56
CA TYR A 73 9.26 -19.91 5.80
C TYR A 73 9.28 -21.44 5.71
N ASN A 74 8.82 -21.97 4.57
CA ASN A 74 8.71 -23.41 4.34
C ASN A 74 10.07 -24.07 4.12
N ASP A 75 10.13 -25.39 4.31
CA ASP A 75 11.33 -26.22 4.14
C ASP A 75 10.99 -27.53 3.41
N LEU A 76 11.98 -28.33 3.03
CA LEU A 76 11.78 -29.59 2.31
C LEU A 76 12.12 -30.81 3.17
N PHE A 77 11.15 -31.69 3.36
CA PHE A 77 11.27 -32.86 4.23
C PHE A 77 11.09 -34.16 3.43
N GLN A 78 11.67 -35.25 3.94
CA GLN A 78 11.40 -36.61 3.46
C GLN A 78 10.57 -37.36 4.50
N ILE A 79 9.33 -37.69 4.16
CA ILE A 79 8.46 -38.52 4.99
C ILE A 79 8.81 -39.99 4.79
N ILE A 80 9.03 -40.71 5.89
CA ILE A 80 9.13 -42.17 5.92
C ILE A 80 7.91 -42.71 6.66
N ALA A 81 6.95 -43.24 5.91
CA ALA A 81 5.70 -43.75 6.44
C ALA A 81 5.70 -45.28 6.55
N PRO A 82 4.92 -45.89 7.46
CA PRO A 82 4.81 -47.36 7.56
C PRO A 82 4.34 -48.02 6.27
N VAL A 83 3.53 -47.31 5.47
CA VAL A 83 3.09 -47.74 4.15
C VAL A 83 3.98 -47.08 3.10
N LYS A 84 4.67 -47.89 2.29
CA LYS A 84 5.64 -47.42 1.29
C LYS A 84 5.07 -46.37 0.33
N THR A 85 3.80 -46.50 -0.07
CA THR A 85 3.13 -45.56 -0.98
C THR A 85 3.03 -44.13 -0.42
N TYR A 86 3.09 -43.95 0.91
CA TYR A 86 3.03 -42.65 1.56
C TYR A 86 4.41 -42.08 1.92
N THR A 87 5.48 -42.81 1.62
CA THR A 87 6.86 -42.34 1.76
C THR A 87 7.21 -41.47 0.56
N GLY A 88 7.78 -40.29 0.81
CA GLY A 88 8.14 -39.34 -0.24
C GLY A 88 8.49 -37.97 0.30
N SER A 89 8.89 -37.08 -0.60
CA SER A 89 9.14 -35.67 -0.28
C SER A 89 7.84 -34.96 0.11
N ALA A 90 7.99 -33.95 0.94
CA ALA A 90 6.92 -33.05 1.38
C ALA A 90 7.47 -31.67 1.65
N GLU A 91 6.70 -30.64 1.36
CA GLU A 91 6.93 -29.31 1.89
C GLU A 91 6.53 -29.28 3.37
N ALA A 92 7.44 -28.82 4.22
CA ALA A 92 7.18 -28.54 5.61
C ALA A 92 6.76 -27.08 5.79
N GLN A 93 5.46 -26.89 5.97
CA GLN A 93 4.84 -25.60 6.27
C GLN A 93 4.93 -25.35 7.78
N MET A 94 5.88 -24.50 8.18
CA MET A 94 6.25 -24.32 9.59
C MET A 94 5.59 -23.11 10.23
N SER A 95 5.62 -21.95 9.58
CA SER A 95 5.17 -20.71 10.21
C SER A 95 3.67 -20.53 10.13
N ARG A 96 3.06 -20.82 8.96
CA ARG A 96 1.59 -20.77 8.69
C ARG A 96 0.87 -19.56 9.32
N TYR A 97 1.55 -18.41 9.32
CA TYR A 97 1.11 -17.17 9.97
C TYR A 97 0.67 -17.34 11.44
N SER A 98 1.34 -18.22 12.18
CA SER A 98 1.14 -18.44 13.63
C SER A 98 1.52 -17.22 14.47
N ASP A 99 1.13 -17.22 15.74
CA ASP A 99 1.42 -16.15 16.70
C ASP A 99 2.90 -15.75 16.72
N VAL A 100 3.81 -16.73 16.75
CA VAL A 100 5.26 -16.47 16.72
C VAL A 100 5.68 -15.77 15.44
N TYR A 101 5.13 -16.20 14.30
CA TYR A 101 5.39 -15.54 13.03
C TYR A 101 4.91 -14.10 13.06
N LEU A 102 3.66 -13.87 13.47
CA LEU A 102 3.07 -12.54 13.49
C LEU A 102 3.83 -11.59 14.42
N ASP A 103 4.21 -12.03 15.62
CA ASP A 103 5.03 -11.24 16.56
C ASP A 103 6.44 -10.93 16.02
N SER A 104 6.97 -11.78 15.14
CA SER A 104 8.27 -11.52 14.50
C SER A 104 8.20 -10.50 13.37
N GLN A 105 7.03 -10.33 12.75
CA GLN A 105 6.85 -9.45 11.60
C GLN A 105 6.17 -8.12 11.95
N TYR A 106 5.32 -8.11 12.98
CA TYR A 106 4.50 -6.97 13.35
C TYR A 106 4.54 -6.75 14.86
N GLU A 107 4.55 -5.48 15.26
CA GLU A 107 4.48 -5.12 16.68
C GLU A 107 3.19 -5.66 17.32
N ASN A 108 3.35 -6.45 18.39
CA ASN A 108 2.26 -7.19 19.05
C ASN A 108 1.45 -8.07 18.10
N GLY A 109 2.07 -8.60 17.04
CA GLY A 109 1.36 -9.23 15.92
C GLY A 109 0.42 -10.37 16.32
N SER A 110 0.74 -11.16 17.33
CA SER A 110 -0.10 -12.26 17.83
C SER A 110 -1.42 -11.81 18.46
N THR A 111 -1.57 -10.51 18.77
CA THR A 111 -2.84 -9.95 19.26
C THR A 111 -3.86 -9.70 18.15
N GLY A 112 -3.41 -9.68 16.89
CA GLY A 112 -4.26 -9.48 15.71
C GLY A 112 -5.12 -10.69 15.36
N GLN A 113 -6.19 -10.44 14.60
CA GLN A 113 -7.08 -11.50 14.11
C GLN A 113 -6.67 -11.94 12.70
N LEU A 114 -6.48 -13.24 12.49
CA LEU A 114 -6.17 -13.85 11.21
C LEU A 114 -7.36 -14.69 10.73
N TYR A 115 -7.76 -14.52 9.47
CA TYR A 115 -8.85 -15.26 8.86
C TYR A 115 -8.41 -15.88 7.56
N GLU A 116 -8.82 -17.12 7.32
CA GLU A 116 -8.70 -17.75 6.02
C GLU A 116 -9.98 -17.49 5.23
N TYR A 117 -9.83 -16.93 4.03
CA TYR A 117 -10.92 -16.73 3.10
C TYR A 117 -11.14 -18.01 2.31
N GLU A 118 -12.31 -18.63 2.45
CA GLU A 118 -12.56 -20.00 2.00
C GLU A 118 -13.95 -20.19 1.41
N LEU A 119 -14.06 -21.21 0.54
CA LEU A 119 -15.31 -21.68 -0.03
C LEU A 119 -16.14 -22.46 1.00
N VAL A 120 -17.46 -22.37 0.89
CA VAL A 120 -18.36 -23.25 1.63
C VAL A 120 -18.57 -24.54 0.84
N TYR A 121 -17.95 -25.62 1.30
CA TYR A 121 -18.09 -26.96 0.75
C TYR A 121 -19.37 -27.64 1.23
N TYR A 122 -20.11 -28.27 0.31
CA TYR A 122 -21.28 -29.06 0.66
C TYR A 122 -21.34 -30.40 -0.10
N PRO A 123 -21.66 -31.50 0.60
CA PRO A 123 -21.78 -32.82 0.01
C PRO A 123 -23.05 -32.92 -0.85
N THR A 124 -22.95 -33.59 -2.01
CA THR A 124 -24.09 -33.75 -2.93
C THR A 124 -24.76 -35.12 -2.83
N THR A 125 -24.18 -36.04 -2.06
CA THR A 125 -24.67 -37.41 -1.91
C THR A 125 -24.55 -37.93 -0.48
N THR A 126 -25.29 -39.01 -0.20
CA THR A 126 -25.25 -39.78 1.04
C THR A 126 -24.87 -41.23 0.76
N ASN A 127 -24.36 -41.91 1.78
CA ASN A 127 -23.92 -43.31 1.69
C ASN A 127 -25.04 -44.28 1.28
N ASP A 128 -26.30 -43.95 1.58
CA ASP A 128 -27.47 -44.76 1.25
C ASP A 128 -28.44 -44.06 0.26
N ARG A 129 -28.06 -42.88 -0.25
CA ARG A 129 -28.84 -42.05 -1.17
C ARG A 129 -30.16 -41.51 -0.60
N THR A 130 -30.34 -41.52 0.71
CA THR A 130 -31.46 -40.86 1.39
C THR A 130 -31.07 -39.45 1.87
N PRO A 131 -32.02 -38.51 2.05
CA PRO A 131 -31.71 -37.18 2.58
C PRO A 131 -31.07 -37.20 3.98
N GLU A 132 -31.42 -38.17 4.80
CA GLU A 132 -30.97 -38.35 6.19
C GLU A 132 -29.70 -39.21 6.33
N GLY A 133 -29.27 -39.87 5.25
CA GLY A 133 -28.07 -40.70 5.23
C GLY A 133 -26.79 -39.92 5.56
N LEU A 134 -25.73 -40.66 5.91
CA LEU A 134 -24.43 -40.07 6.19
C LEU A 134 -23.89 -39.40 4.94
N LYS A 135 -23.54 -38.12 5.05
CA LYS A 135 -23.00 -37.34 3.94
C LYS A 135 -21.66 -37.90 3.50
N LEU A 136 -21.52 -38.14 2.20
CA LEU A 136 -20.24 -38.52 1.62
C LEU A 136 -19.42 -37.26 1.33
N PRO A 137 -18.10 -37.27 1.63
CA PRO A 137 -17.23 -36.13 1.36
C PRO A 137 -17.10 -35.83 -0.13
N GLU A 138 -17.28 -36.85 -0.99
CA GLU A 138 -17.32 -36.72 -2.44
C GLU A 138 -18.43 -37.59 -3.03
N PRO A 139 -19.09 -37.17 -4.13
CA PRO A 139 -18.91 -35.87 -4.79
C PRO A 139 -19.47 -34.69 -3.97
N ASP A 140 -18.82 -33.55 -4.11
CA ASP A 140 -19.17 -32.29 -3.45
C ASP A 140 -19.33 -31.14 -4.46
N SER A 141 -19.78 -30.01 -3.96
CA SER A 141 -19.77 -28.73 -4.68
C SER A 141 -19.41 -27.63 -3.69
N VAL A 142 -19.16 -26.43 -4.22
CA VAL A 142 -18.67 -25.27 -3.47
C VAL A 142 -19.51 -24.05 -3.74
N VAL A 143 -19.63 -23.18 -2.73
CA VAL A 143 -20.18 -21.84 -2.86
C VAL A 143 -19.10 -20.84 -2.45
N GLY A 144 -18.71 -19.98 -3.39
CA GLY A 144 -17.85 -18.84 -3.12
C GLY A 144 -18.68 -17.61 -2.74
N THR A 145 -18.15 -16.79 -1.84
CA THR A 145 -18.79 -15.56 -1.38
C THR A 145 -17.86 -14.38 -1.64
N SER A 146 -18.17 -13.52 -2.61
CA SER A 146 -17.40 -12.29 -2.84
C SER A 146 -17.39 -11.39 -1.60
N PHE A 147 -16.38 -10.53 -1.45
CA PHE A 147 -16.42 -9.49 -0.44
C PHE A 147 -17.61 -8.56 -0.67
N ARG A 148 -18.54 -8.58 0.29
CA ARG A 148 -19.79 -7.79 0.25
C ARG A 148 -20.34 -7.61 1.66
N ASN A 149 -21.32 -6.73 1.81
CA ASN A 149 -22.12 -6.67 3.04
C ASN A 149 -23.00 -7.92 3.16
N LEU A 150 -22.73 -8.77 4.16
CA LEU A 150 -23.54 -9.96 4.47
C LEU A 150 -24.59 -9.71 5.57
N GLY A 151 -24.66 -8.47 6.08
CA GLY A 151 -25.51 -8.09 7.21
C GLY A 151 -24.72 -7.81 8.48
N ASP A 152 -25.44 -7.67 9.59
CA ASP A 152 -24.89 -7.28 10.89
C ASP A 152 -24.62 -8.45 11.84
N SER A 153 -24.94 -9.68 11.40
CA SER A 153 -24.64 -10.90 12.17
C SER A 153 -23.28 -11.45 11.78
N LYS A 154 -22.40 -11.66 12.76
CA LYS A 154 -21.10 -12.30 12.52
C LYS A 154 -21.21 -13.75 12.01
N GLU A 155 -22.33 -14.41 12.29
CA GLU A 155 -22.58 -15.79 11.83
C GLU A 155 -22.66 -15.88 10.30
N ASP A 156 -23.04 -14.80 9.61
CA ASP A 156 -23.09 -14.76 8.15
C ASP A 156 -21.69 -14.72 7.52
N TYR A 157 -20.68 -14.32 8.29
CA TYR A 157 -19.27 -14.23 7.85
C TYR A 157 -18.46 -15.47 8.24
N ARG A 158 -18.81 -16.13 9.36
CA ARG A 158 -18.03 -17.22 9.98
C ARG A 158 -17.62 -18.36 9.04
N TRP A 159 -18.47 -18.70 8.07
CA TRP A 159 -18.22 -19.82 7.15
C TRP A 159 -17.38 -19.44 5.94
N THR A 160 -17.30 -18.14 5.62
CA THR A 160 -16.48 -17.61 4.51
C THR A 160 -15.11 -17.16 5.03
N PHE A 161 -15.05 -16.66 6.27
CA PHE A 161 -13.85 -16.15 6.91
C PHE A 161 -13.52 -16.99 8.14
N LEU A 162 -12.74 -18.05 7.94
CA LEU A 162 -12.44 -18.99 9.01
C LEU A 162 -11.43 -18.37 9.97
N ASN A 163 -11.84 -18.06 11.20
CA ASN A 163 -10.92 -17.49 12.19
C ASN A 163 -9.79 -18.48 12.55
N LYS A 164 -8.53 -18.05 12.34
CA LYS A 164 -7.30 -18.85 12.49
C LYS A 164 -6.55 -18.56 13.77
N SER A 165 -6.48 -17.31 14.24
CA SER A 165 -5.82 -16.89 15.49
C SER A 165 -6.85 -16.41 16.52
N ASN A 166 -6.48 -16.24 17.80
CA ASN A 166 -7.36 -15.59 18.80
C ASN A 166 -8.84 -16.04 18.83
N ARG A 167 -9.11 -17.32 18.51
CA ARG A 167 -10.46 -17.83 18.18
C ARG A 167 -11.47 -17.68 19.30
N ASN A 168 -11.01 -17.68 20.55
CA ASN A 168 -11.85 -17.51 21.73
C ASN A 168 -12.46 -16.10 21.83
N GLN A 169 -11.82 -15.10 21.20
CA GLN A 169 -12.38 -13.75 21.13
C GLN A 169 -13.61 -13.72 20.22
N ASP A 170 -13.62 -14.58 19.20
CA ASP A 170 -14.74 -14.70 18.25
C ASP A 170 -15.20 -13.35 17.66
N ASP A 171 -14.21 -12.49 17.44
CA ASP A 171 -14.38 -11.17 16.85
C ASP A 171 -14.40 -11.30 15.33
N TYR A 172 -15.29 -10.55 14.68
CA TYR A 172 -15.42 -10.43 13.23
C TYR A 172 -15.62 -8.97 12.82
N THR A 173 -15.65 -8.04 13.77
CA THR A 173 -16.08 -6.65 13.60
C THR A 173 -15.33 -6.00 12.45
N ARG A 174 -13.99 -6.13 12.47
CA ARG A 174 -13.15 -5.53 11.46
C ARG A 174 -13.28 -6.16 10.07
N ILE A 175 -13.49 -7.47 9.99
CA ILE A 175 -13.72 -8.15 8.70
C ILE A 175 -15.08 -7.78 8.10
N MET A 176 -16.09 -7.58 8.94
CA MET A 176 -17.41 -7.10 8.50
C MET A 176 -17.31 -5.69 7.93
N GLU A 177 -16.61 -4.78 8.62
CA GLU A 177 -16.32 -3.42 8.14
C GLU A 177 -15.56 -3.43 6.80
N PHE A 178 -14.44 -4.16 6.75
CA PHE A 178 -13.65 -4.33 5.52
C PHE A 178 -14.49 -4.88 4.36
N SER A 179 -15.32 -5.90 4.61
CA SER A 179 -16.19 -6.50 3.57
C SER A 179 -17.22 -5.51 3.04
N ARG A 180 -17.72 -4.60 3.88
CA ARG A 180 -18.60 -3.50 3.46
C ARG A 180 -17.85 -2.45 2.66
N ALA A 181 -16.62 -2.09 3.06
CA ALA A 181 -15.77 -1.18 2.29
C ALA A 181 -15.47 -1.73 0.89
N MET A 182 -15.15 -3.03 0.81
CA MET A 182 -14.96 -3.74 -0.46
C MET A 182 -16.21 -3.76 -1.33
N ALA A 183 -17.40 -3.72 -0.73
CA ALA A 183 -18.69 -3.68 -1.42
C ALA A 183 -19.05 -2.30 -2.00
N THR A 184 -18.30 -1.24 -1.67
CA THR A 184 -18.63 0.11 -2.13
C THR A 184 -18.51 0.25 -3.64
N SER A 185 -19.22 1.24 -4.18
CA SER A 185 -19.22 1.48 -5.62
C SER A 185 -17.82 1.83 -6.11
N THR A 186 -17.49 1.47 -7.35
CA THR A 186 -16.22 1.82 -7.98
C THR A 186 -15.93 3.33 -7.97
N ARG A 187 -16.94 4.20 -7.83
CA ARG A 187 -16.76 5.66 -7.77
C ARG A 187 -16.18 6.13 -6.44
N THR A 188 -16.54 5.48 -5.35
CA THR A 188 -16.19 5.88 -3.98
C THR A 188 -15.16 4.95 -3.34
N PHE A 189 -14.79 3.88 -4.02
CA PHE A 189 -13.94 2.81 -3.48
C PHE A 189 -12.58 3.33 -3.01
N ASN A 190 -11.86 4.06 -3.87
CA ASN A 190 -10.52 4.58 -3.55
C ASN A 190 -10.54 5.67 -2.46
N ASP A 191 -11.68 6.34 -2.26
CA ASP A 191 -11.85 7.37 -1.23
C ASP A 191 -11.95 6.78 0.18
N VAL A 192 -12.37 5.52 0.31
CA VAL A 192 -12.68 4.89 1.62
C VAL A 192 -11.82 3.69 1.95
N ILE A 193 -11.28 2.97 0.96
CA ILE A 193 -10.64 1.67 1.20
C ILE A 193 -9.35 1.79 2.04
N GLY A 194 -8.64 2.93 1.94
CA GLY A 194 -7.41 3.20 2.70
C GLY A 194 -7.60 3.28 4.22
N ASP A 195 -8.83 3.45 4.70
CA ASP A 195 -9.16 3.38 6.12
C ASP A 195 -9.22 1.94 6.64
N TYR A 196 -9.35 0.96 5.73
CA TYR A 196 -9.53 -0.46 6.06
C TYR A 196 -8.35 -1.33 5.68
N VAL A 197 -7.58 -0.96 4.66
CA VAL A 197 -6.46 -1.75 4.18
C VAL A 197 -5.21 -0.91 4.00
N ASP A 198 -4.06 -1.57 4.05
CA ASP A 198 -2.81 -1.02 3.56
C ASP A 198 -2.78 -1.21 2.03
N VAL A 199 -3.08 -0.14 1.29
CA VAL A 199 -3.30 -0.22 -0.16
C VAL A 199 -2.06 -0.72 -0.89
N ASP A 200 -0.87 -0.21 -0.57
CA ASP A 200 0.37 -0.62 -1.23
C ASP A 200 0.70 -2.09 -0.93
N GLN A 201 0.49 -2.54 0.32
CA GLN A 201 0.64 -3.95 0.71
C GLN A 201 -0.31 -4.85 -0.10
N TRP A 202 -1.56 -4.43 -0.30
CA TRP A 202 -2.52 -5.14 -1.15
C TRP A 202 -2.10 -5.18 -2.62
N LEU A 203 -1.65 -4.07 -3.19
CA LEU A 203 -1.16 -4.02 -4.57
C LEU A 203 0.05 -4.95 -4.76
N ARG A 204 0.96 -4.99 -3.80
CA ARG A 204 2.12 -5.90 -3.80
C ARG A 204 1.69 -7.37 -3.69
N ALA A 205 0.70 -7.69 -2.86
CA ALA A 205 0.17 -9.05 -2.73
C ALA A 205 -0.58 -9.51 -3.99
N TYR A 206 -1.33 -8.61 -4.64
CA TYR A 206 -1.92 -8.87 -5.96
C TYR A 206 -0.85 -9.12 -7.02
N ALA A 207 0.19 -8.28 -7.08
CA ALA A 207 1.30 -8.45 -8.00
C ALA A 207 1.92 -9.84 -7.83
N PHE A 208 2.25 -10.22 -6.59
CA PHE A 208 2.81 -11.54 -6.30
C PHE A 208 1.89 -12.70 -6.72
N SER A 209 0.61 -12.63 -6.36
CA SER A 209 -0.37 -13.67 -6.72
C SER A 209 -0.46 -13.86 -8.24
N VAL A 210 -0.45 -12.77 -9.00
CA VAL A 210 -0.51 -12.78 -10.47
C VAL A 210 0.77 -13.33 -11.10
N ILE A 211 1.97 -12.95 -10.60
CA ILE A 211 3.22 -13.40 -11.22
C ILE A 211 3.43 -14.91 -11.09
N THR A 212 2.89 -15.55 -10.04
CA THR A 212 2.98 -17.02 -9.88
C THR A 212 2.34 -17.77 -11.05
N GLY A 213 1.35 -17.16 -11.71
CA GLY A 213 0.60 -17.76 -12.80
C GLY A 213 -0.46 -18.76 -12.36
N HIS A 214 -0.77 -18.91 -11.07
CA HIS A 214 -1.84 -19.78 -10.57
C HIS A 214 -3.19 -19.07 -10.54
N GLY A 215 -4.27 -19.79 -10.84
CA GLY A 215 -5.62 -19.23 -10.98
C GLY A 215 -6.52 -19.44 -9.77
N ASP A 216 -6.26 -20.46 -8.97
CA ASP A 216 -7.11 -20.84 -7.83
C ASP A 216 -6.82 -19.99 -6.60
N ASN A 217 -6.81 -18.66 -6.75
CA ASN A 217 -6.61 -17.76 -5.64
C ASN A 217 -7.31 -16.43 -5.88
N TYR A 218 -7.61 -15.76 -4.77
CA TYR A 218 -8.25 -14.45 -4.79
C TYR A 218 -7.43 -13.41 -5.54
N GLY A 219 -6.10 -13.43 -5.43
CA GLY A 219 -5.25 -12.39 -6.02
C GLY A 219 -5.25 -12.40 -7.55
N ALA A 220 -5.25 -13.59 -8.17
CA ALA A 220 -5.11 -13.76 -9.61
C ALA A 220 -6.44 -13.66 -10.37
N ASP A 221 -7.22 -14.74 -10.46
CA ASP A 221 -8.48 -14.74 -11.22
C ASP A 221 -9.68 -14.24 -10.40
N GLY A 222 -9.47 -13.87 -9.12
CA GLY A 222 -10.54 -13.41 -8.24
C GLY A 222 -11.37 -14.54 -7.65
N SER A 223 -10.79 -15.74 -7.50
CA SER A 223 -11.45 -16.88 -6.86
C SER A 223 -11.82 -16.53 -5.42
N GLN A 224 -12.97 -16.99 -4.93
CA GLN A 224 -13.47 -16.60 -3.60
C GLN A 224 -12.83 -17.40 -2.44
N HIS A 225 -11.53 -17.66 -2.52
CA HIS A 225 -10.73 -18.38 -1.51
C HIS A 225 -9.21 -18.20 -1.73
N ASN A 226 -8.40 -18.94 -0.98
CA ASN A 226 -6.94 -19.01 -1.09
C ASN A 226 -6.28 -17.63 -0.87
N LEU A 227 -6.62 -17.09 0.29
CA LEU A 227 -6.17 -15.81 0.83
C LEU A 227 -6.26 -15.87 2.35
N GLN A 228 -5.26 -15.32 3.03
CA GLN A 228 -5.34 -15.05 4.46
C GLN A 228 -5.47 -13.54 4.69
N LEU A 229 -6.40 -13.14 5.54
CA LEU A 229 -6.69 -11.76 5.92
C LEU A 229 -6.24 -11.53 7.36
N TYR A 230 -5.30 -10.61 7.56
CA TYR A 230 -4.75 -10.33 8.89
C TYR A 230 -5.07 -8.90 9.32
N VAL A 231 -5.74 -8.74 10.46
CA VAL A 231 -5.99 -7.44 11.07
C VAL A 231 -4.77 -7.02 11.87
N ARG A 232 -3.98 -6.10 11.31
CA ARG A 232 -2.73 -5.61 11.92
C ARG A 232 -3.03 -4.76 13.17
N PRO A 233 -2.47 -5.09 14.35
CA PRO A 233 -2.79 -4.40 15.60
C PRO A 233 -2.42 -2.90 15.64
N SER A 234 -1.36 -2.50 14.94
CA SER A 234 -0.83 -1.13 15.01
C SER A 234 -1.78 -0.07 14.45
N ASP A 235 -2.62 -0.44 13.48
CA ASP A 235 -3.49 0.50 12.76
C ASP A 235 -4.86 -0.08 12.37
N ASN A 236 -5.18 -1.31 12.80
CA ASN A 236 -6.37 -2.06 12.42
C ASN A 236 -6.56 -2.24 10.91
N ARG A 237 -5.54 -2.06 10.08
CA ARG A 237 -5.66 -2.34 8.64
C ARG A 237 -5.64 -3.85 8.38
N VAL A 238 -6.49 -4.28 7.44
CA VAL A 238 -6.56 -5.66 6.98
C VAL A 238 -5.51 -5.86 5.90
N LEU A 239 -4.56 -6.75 6.13
CA LEU A 239 -3.51 -7.11 5.18
C LEU A 239 -3.92 -8.35 4.38
N PHE A 240 -3.47 -8.38 3.12
CA PHE A 240 -3.57 -9.54 2.23
C PHE A 240 -2.30 -10.38 2.39
N LEU A 241 -2.40 -11.57 2.98
CA LEU A 241 -1.32 -12.55 2.96
C LEU A 241 -1.61 -13.62 1.90
N PRO A 242 -0.81 -13.70 0.81
CA PRO A 242 -0.99 -14.74 -0.20
C PRO A 242 -0.87 -16.14 0.40
N HIS A 243 -1.73 -17.05 -0.07
CA HIS A 243 -1.82 -18.40 0.46
C HIS A 243 -2.28 -19.37 -0.64
N ASP A 244 -1.76 -20.61 -0.60
CA ASP A 244 -2.14 -21.72 -1.50
C ASP A 244 -2.05 -21.33 -3.00
N LEU A 245 -0.81 -21.13 -3.46
CA LEU A 245 -0.46 -20.58 -4.77
C LEU A 245 0.15 -21.65 -5.69
N ASP A 246 -0.51 -22.80 -5.83
CA ASP A 246 0.02 -23.96 -6.54
C ASP A 246 -0.90 -24.52 -7.66
N ALA A 247 -2.16 -24.08 -7.74
CA ALA A 247 -3.19 -24.68 -8.58
C ALA A 247 -3.52 -23.91 -9.88
N PHE A 248 -3.78 -24.69 -10.95
CA PHE A 248 -4.21 -24.20 -12.27
C PHE A 248 -3.26 -23.15 -12.89
N PHE A 249 -1.97 -23.49 -12.91
CA PHE A 249 -0.93 -22.69 -13.55
C PHE A 249 -1.22 -22.42 -15.04
N ASP A 250 -1.05 -21.17 -15.46
CA ASP A 250 -1.03 -20.74 -16.85
C ASP A 250 0.07 -19.68 -17.06
N ALA A 251 1.05 -20.01 -17.91
CA ALA A 251 2.15 -19.11 -18.26
C ALA A 251 1.69 -17.83 -18.99
N ARG A 252 0.45 -17.79 -19.49
CA ARG A 252 -0.12 -16.68 -20.28
C ARG A 252 -1.28 -15.98 -19.57
N ARG A 253 -1.49 -16.22 -18.28
CA ARG A 253 -2.52 -15.51 -17.49
C ARG A 253 -2.26 -13.99 -17.50
N PRO A 254 -3.21 -13.12 -17.93
CA PRO A 254 -2.99 -11.68 -18.02
C PRO A 254 -2.70 -11.00 -16.67
N LEU A 255 -2.11 -9.80 -16.68
CA LEU A 255 -1.78 -9.02 -15.47
C LEU A 255 -3.01 -8.83 -14.55
N LEU A 256 -4.13 -8.39 -15.10
CA LEU A 256 -5.32 -8.09 -14.30
C LEU A 256 -6.22 -9.31 -14.02
N GLY A 257 -5.90 -10.46 -14.63
CA GLY A 257 -6.76 -11.65 -14.60
C GLY A 257 -8.24 -11.36 -14.83
N GLY A 258 -9.08 -12.23 -14.25
CA GLY A 258 -10.53 -12.03 -14.10
C GLY A 258 -10.93 -11.15 -12.91
N ASN A 259 -9.97 -10.56 -12.18
CA ASN A 259 -10.22 -9.99 -10.87
C ASN A 259 -10.85 -8.59 -10.93
N GLY A 260 -12.15 -8.51 -10.62
CA GLY A 260 -12.89 -7.25 -10.55
C GLY A 260 -12.52 -6.36 -9.36
N ASP A 261 -12.01 -6.94 -8.27
CA ASP A 261 -11.61 -6.19 -7.08
C ASP A 261 -10.29 -5.46 -7.30
N LEU A 262 -9.27 -6.14 -7.86
CA LEU A 262 -8.02 -5.49 -8.29
C LEU A 262 -8.31 -4.29 -9.20
N ARG A 263 -9.23 -4.45 -10.17
CA ARG A 263 -9.63 -3.37 -11.09
C ARG A 263 -10.25 -2.16 -10.39
N LYS A 264 -10.86 -2.32 -9.20
CA LYS A 264 -11.31 -1.17 -8.39
C LYS A 264 -10.12 -0.44 -7.77
N PHE A 265 -9.15 -1.16 -7.20
CA PHE A 265 -7.95 -0.56 -6.61
C PHE A 265 -7.18 0.30 -7.62
N ILE A 266 -6.89 -0.25 -8.80
CA ILE A 266 -6.09 0.41 -9.84
C ILE A 266 -6.88 1.38 -10.73
N ARG A 267 -8.11 1.75 -10.32
CA ARG A 267 -8.81 2.87 -10.97
C ARG A 267 -8.15 4.19 -10.61
N ASP A 268 -7.61 4.29 -9.40
CA ASP A 268 -6.63 5.31 -9.06
C ASP A 268 -5.33 5.04 -9.83
N LEU A 269 -4.83 6.06 -10.52
CA LEU A 269 -3.70 5.92 -11.44
C LEU A 269 -2.37 5.77 -10.71
N SER A 270 -2.23 6.32 -9.50
CA SER A 270 -1.07 6.09 -8.65
C SER A 270 -1.04 4.63 -8.16
N ASN A 271 -2.19 4.09 -7.77
CA ASN A 271 -2.32 2.66 -7.44
C ASN A 271 -2.04 1.77 -8.66
N ALA A 272 -2.51 2.16 -9.85
CA ALA A 272 -2.22 1.43 -11.08
C ALA A 272 -0.73 1.40 -11.39
N HIS A 273 -0.06 2.55 -11.33
CA HIS A 273 1.38 2.65 -11.53
C HIS A 273 2.13 1.79 -10.52
N ASN A 274 1.80 1.91 -9.23
CA ASN A 274 2.42 1.11 -8.15
C ASN A 274 2.21 -0.39 -8.33
N TYR A 275 1.02 -0.84 -8.73
CA TYR A 275 0.77 -2.25 -9.03
C TYR A 275 1.66 -2.78 -10.15
N TYR A 276 1.75 -2.07 -11.27
CA TYR A 276 2.61 -2.47 -12.38
C TYR A 276 4.09 -2.39 -12.01
N GLY A 277 4.49 -1.43 -11.18
CA GLY A 277 5.82 -1.31 -10.61
C GLY A 277 6.19 -2.48 -9.71
N HIS A 278 5.31 -2.90 -8.79
CA HIS A 278 5.50 -4.12 -7.98
C HIS A 278 5.66 -5.37 -8.83
N VAL A 279 4.88 -5.50 -9.91
CA VAL A 279 5.06 -6.61 -10.86
C VAL A 279 6.43 -6.53 -11.53
N TYR A 280 6.80 -5.36 -12.08
CA TYR A 280 8.08 -5.18 -12.77
C TYR A 280 9.26 -5.47 -11.84
N ASP A 281 9.26 -4.89 -10.64
CA ASP A 281 10.22 -5.14 -9.56
C ASP A 281 10.45 -6.64 -9.37
N MET A 282 9.39 -7.39 -9.02
CA MET A 282 9.55 -8.81 -8.69
C MET A 282 10.03 -9.64 -9.88
N LEU A 283 9.66 -9.26 -11.11
CA LEU A 283 10.16 -9.91 -12.32
C LEU A 283 11.65 -9.61 -12.56
N GLN A 284 12.11 -8.39 -12.26
CA GLN A 284 13.52 -8.01 -12.40
C GLN A 284 14.40 -8.61 -11.30
N THR A 285 13.92 -8.64 -10.05
CA THR A 285 14.73 -9.04 -8.90
C THR A 285 14.68 -10.52 -8.60
N THR A 286 13.52 -11.16 -8.79
CA THR A 286 13.23 -12.47 -8.19
C THR A 286 12.80 -13.49 -9.23
N PHE A 287 11.75 -13.22 -9.99
CA PHE A 287 11.17 -14.17 -10.93
C PHE A 287 11.83 -14.06 -12.32
N ASN A 288 13.15 -14.07 -12.34
CA ASN A 288 13.96 -14.13 -13.56
C ASN A 288 14.78 -15.43 -13.62
N GLU A 289 15.31 -15.75 -14.79
CA GLU A 289 16.08 -16.98 -15.01
C GLU A 289 17.35 -17.03 -14.15
N GLU A 290 18.06 -15.91 -14.01
CA GLU A 290 19.33 -15.83 -13.29
C GLU A 290 19.17 -16.20 -11.81
N TYR A 291 18.22 -15.58 -11.11
CA TYR A 291 17.96 -15.83 -9.70
C TYR A 291 17.33 -17.21 -9.47
N MET A 292 16.31 -17.58 -10.26
CA MET A 292 15.57 -18.81 -10.04
C MET A 292 16.34 -20.08 -10.41
N THR A 293 17.32 -19.99 -11.32
CA THR A 293 18.19 -21.13 -11.69
C THR A 293 18.87 -21.72 -10.46
N HIS A 294 19.36 -20.88 -9.54
CA HIS A 294 20.01 -21.33 -8.31
C HIS A 294 19.10 -22.27 -7.50
N TRP A 295 17.87 -21.82 -7.24
CA TRP A 295 16.90 -22.55 -6.44
C TRP A 295 16.41 -23.81 -7.15
N THR A 296 16.12 -23.74 -8.45
CA THR A 296 15.67 -24.91 -9.21
C THR A 296 16.76 -25.98 -9.32
N ASP A 297 18.03 -25.59 -9.48
CA ASP A 297 19.15 -26.53 -9.46
C ASP A 297 19.32 -27.20 -8.10
N MET A 298 19.18 -26.43 -7.02
CA MET A 298 19.23 -26.98 -5.66
C MET A 298 18.13 -28.03 -5.46
N TYR A 299 16.88 -27.68 -5.78
CA TYR A 299 15.75 -28.60 -5.64
C TYR A 299 15.84 -29.81 -6.56
N GLN A 300 16.34 -29.65 -7.79
CA GLN A 300 16.58 -30.77 -8.71
C GLN A 300 17.60 -31.78 -8.16
N ARG A 301 18.61 -31.32 -7.41
CA ARG A 301 19.59 -32.19 -6.74
C ARG A 301 18.98 -32.95 -5.56
N LEU A 302 18.11 -32.30 -4.79
CA LEU A 302 17.44 -32.91 -3.64
C LEU A 302 16.33 -33.88 -4.07
N LEU A 303 15.62 -33.53 -5.16
CA LEU A 303 14.44 -34.24 -5.67
C LEU A 303 14.63 -34.61 -7.15
N PRO A 304 15.57 -35.50 -7.50
CA PRO A 304 15.92 -35.80 -8.89
C PRO A 304 14.81 -36.42 -9.73
N ALA A 305 13.73 -36.89 -9.10
CA ALA A 305 12.55 -37.43 -9.80
C ALA A 305 11.55 -36.36 -10.25
N GLN A 306 11.63 -35.13 -9.70
CA GLN A 306 10.79 -34.01 -10.11
C GLN A 306 11.48 -33.19 -11.20
N ARG A 307 10.69 -32.42 -11.96
CA ARG A 307 11.13 -31.70 -13.17
C ARG A 307 11.24 -30.20 -12.92
N PHE A 308 12.16 -29.81 -12.03
CA PHE A 308 12.40 -28.40 -11.70
C PHE A 308 12.93 -27.61 -12.91
N ASP A 309 13.61 -28.27 -13.84
CA ASP A 309 14.00 -27.73 -15.16
C ASP A 309 12.78 -27.24 -15.97
N SER A 310 11.70 -28.03 -15.95
CA SER A 310 10.45 -27.67 -16.63
C SER A 310 9.75 -26.50 -15.94
N HIS A 311 9.77 -26.45 -14.60
CA HIS A 311 9.18 -25.34 -13.84
C HIS A 311 9.93 -24.03 -14.07
N LEU A 312 11.27 -24.06 -14.14
CA LEU A 312 12.08 -22.90 -14.52
C LEU A 312 11.68 -22.40 -15.92
N SER A 313 11.60 -23.30 -16.90
CA SER A 313 11.20 -22.95 -18.27
C SER A 313 9.82 -22.30 -18.34
N GLN A 314 8.87 -22.78 -17.52
CA GLN A 314 7.52 -22.21 -17.40
C GLN A 314 7.54 -20.82 -16.75
N LEU A 315 8.32 -20.63 -15.69
CA LEU A 315 8.53 -19.35 -15.01
C LEU A 315 9.14 -18.32 -15.97
N VAL A 316 10.18 -18.68 -16.72
CA VAL A 316 10.79 -17.78 -17.72
C VAL A 316 9.80 -17.40 -18.81
N THR A 317 8.98 -18.34 -19.28
CA THR A 317 7.91 -18.05 -20.26
C THR A 317 6.90 -17.06 -19.69
N ARG A 318 6.51 -17.25 -18.42
CA ARG A 318 5.58 -16.39 -17.70
C ARG A 318 6.13 -14.97 -17.54
N THR A 319 7.38 -14.84 -17.11
CA THR A 319 8.08 -13.56 -16.95
C THR A 319 8.14 -12.80 -18.26
N ASN A 320 8.55 -13.46 -19.35
CA ASN A 320 8.60 -12.83 -20.68
C ASN A 320 7.21 -12.39 -21.17
N PHE A 321 6.17 -13.19 -20.90
CA PHE A 321 4.80 -12.80 -21.21
C PHE A 321 4.37 -11.55 -20.44
N LEU A 322 4.65 -11.49 -19.13
CA LEU A 322 4.29 -10.35 -18.29
C LEU A 322 5.04 -9.07 -18.63
N LEU A 323 6.33 -9.16 -18.92
CA LEU A 323 7.11 -8.03 -19.45
C LEU A 323 6.49 -7.51 -20.76
N GLY A 324 6.00 -8.42 -21.61
CA GLY A 324 5.25 -8.06 -22.81
C GLY A 324 3.92 -7.36 -22.52
N GLU A 325 3.20 -7.75 -21.48
CA GLU A 325 1.96 -7.08 -21.05
C GLU A 325 2.24 -5.70 -20.44
N LEU A 326 3.30 -5.55 -19.64
CA LEU A 326 3.74 -4.26 -19.12
C LEU A 326 4.07 -3.29 -20.26
N ASN A 327 4.85 -3.73 -21.24
CA ASN A 327 5.22 -2.95 -22.43
C ASN A 327 4.03 -2.59 -23.35
N LYS A 328 2.89 -3.28 -23.21
CA LYS A 328 1.65 -2.91 -23.88
C LYS A 328 0.83 -1.91 -23.08
N ALA A 329 0.87 -2.00 -21.75
CA ALA A 329 0.16 -1.09 -20.86
C ALA A 329 0.74 0.33 -20.91
N LEU A 330 2.08 0.41 -20.99
CA LEU A 330 2.83 1.65 -21.21
C LEU A 330 4.03 1.27 -22.09
N ALA A 331 4.50 2.16 -22.97
CA ALA A 331 5.78 1.92 -23.65
C ALA A 331 6.94 2.31 -22.71
N PRO A 332 8.07 1.57 -22.68
CA PRO A 332 9.24 1.96 -21.89
C PRO A 332 9.61 3.42 -22.11
N THR A 333 9.64 4.19 -21.02
CA THR A 333 9.75 5.65 -21.04
C THR A 333 10.84 6.09 -20.08
N VAL A 334 11.73 6.97 -20.53
CA VAL A 334 12.80 7.50 -19.66
C VAL A 334 12.22 8.47 -18.63
N PHE A 335 12.84 8.54 -17.46
CA PHE A 335 12.51 9.58 -16.49
C PHE A 335 12.91 10.95 -17.03
N ALA A 336 11.95 11.86 -17.20
CA ALA A 336 12.16 13.20 -17.72
C ALA A 336 11.06 14.16 -17.26
N ALA A 337 11.36 15.46 -17.17
CA ALA A 337 10.36 16.50 -16.99
C ALA A 337 9.74 16.92 -18.33
N ASP A 338 8.50 17.40 -18.31
CA ASP A 338 7.81 17.85 -19.53
C ASP A 338 8.36 19.18 -20.06
N ALA A 339 8.96 19.99 -19.19
CA ALA A 339 9.52 21.29 -19.52
C ALA A 339 10.85 21.55 -18.79
N ASP A 340 11.69 22.39 -19.38
CA ASP A 340 12.92 22.87 -18.72
C ASP A 340 12.64 23.98 -17.70
N ASN A 341 11.49 24.67 -17.84
CA ASN A 341 11.13 25.82 -17.02
C ASN A 341 9.66 25.72 -16.58
N TYR A 342 9.42 25.94 -15.28
CA TYR A 342 8.11 26.05 -14.66
C TYR A 342 7.95 27.42 -14.01
N THR A 343 6.73 27.92 -13.97
CA THR A 343 6.39 29.17 -13.28
C THR A 343 5.13 28.94 -12.47
N SER A 344 5.16 29.32 -11.19
CA SER A 344 4.01 29.23 -10.29
C SER A 344 3.80 30.57 -9.59
N THR A 345 2.55 30.88 -9.25
CA THR A 345 2.18 31.98 -8.36
C THR A 345 1.79 31.49 -6.96
N GLU A 346 1.87 30.18 -6.73
CA GLU A 346 1.54 29.51 -5.47
C GLU A 346 2.83 29.09 -4.74
N LEU A 347 2.74 28.85 -3.43
CA LEU A 347 3.89 28.39 -2.63
C LEU A 347 4.41 27.02 -3.09
N VAL A 348 3.51 26.17 -3.57
CA VAL A 348 3.83 24.88 -4.18
C VAL A 348 3.82 25.03 -5.70
N SER A 349 4.92 24.65 -6.34
CA SER A 349 4.99 24.59 -7.80
C SER A 349 4.83 23.15 -8.27
N ASP A 350 3.85 22.89 -9.12
CA ASP A 350 3.72 21.60 -9.77
C ASP A 350 4.77 21.43 -10.88
N VAL A 351 5.59 20.40 -10.73
CA VAL A 351 6.49 19.92 -11.79
C VAL A 351 5.93 18.61 -12.32
N THR A 352 5.86 18.48 -13.64
CA THR A 352 5.31 17.30 -14.32
C THR A 352 6.35 16.63 -15.20
N GLY A 353 6.13 15.37 -15.51
CA GLY A 353 6.99 14.67 -16.45
C GLY A 353 6.57 13.24 -16.71
N THR A 354 7.48 12.50 -17.33
CA THR A 354 7.27 11.11 -17.72
C THR A 354 8.20 10.16 -16.98
N GLY A 355 7.71 8.94 -16.75
CA GLY A 355 8.46 7.88 -16.09
C GLY A 355 7.90 6.50 -16.40
N TRP A 356 8.77 5.51 -16.40
CA TRP A 356 8.38 4.11 -16.51
C TRP A 356 7.92 3.54 -15.16
N PHE A 357 7.35 2.33 -15.16
CA PHE A 357 6.86 1.65 -13.95
C PHE A 357 7.94 1.37 -12.90
N ASP A 358 9.22 1.57 -13.23
CA ASP A 358 10.32 1.48 -12.28
C ASP A 358 10.44 2.70 -11.37
N VAL A 359 9.75 3.82 -11.65
CA VAL A 359 9.75 5.01 -10.78
C VAL A 359 8.82 4.81 -9.59
N ARG A 360 9.39 4.55 -8.41
CA ARG A 360 8.65 4.44 -7.14
C ARG A 360 8.48 5.79 -6.46
N GLU A 361 9.57 6.54 -6.36
CA GLU A 361 9.62 7.80 -5.63
C GLU A 361 10.40 8.84 -6.43
N ILE A 362 10.06 10.12 -6.23
CA ILE A 362 10.84 11.24 -6.73
C ILE A 362 11.27 12.08 -5.53
N ARG A 363 12.56 12.41 -5.44
CA ARG A 363 13.15 13.23 -4.39
C ARG A 363 13.80 14.46 -4.99
N MET A 364 13.95 15.50 -4.19
CA MET A 364 14.82 16.63 -4.54
C MET A 364 16.26 16.27 -4.16
N ALA A 365 17.22 16.53 -5.05
CA ALA A 365 18.62 16.19 -4.79
C ALA A 365 19.12 16.80 -3.48
N GLY A 366 19.75 15.96 -2.64
CA GLY A 366 20.20 16.34 -1.30
C GLY A 366 19.14 16.25 -0.21
N ARG A 367 17.94 15.76 -0.51
CA ARG A 367 16.89 15.43 0.47
C ARG A 367 16.52 13.94 0.37
N ASP A 368 16.37 13.30 1.53
CA ASP A 368 15.96 11.89 1.62
C ASP A 368 14.43 11.71 1.57
N GLU A 369 13.68 12.76 1.93
CA GLU A 369 12.22 12.78 1.93
C GLU A 369 11.66 12.71 0.49
N PRO A 370 10.76 11.77 0.17
CA PRO A 370 10.07 11.73 -1.11
C PRO A 370 9.10 12.90 -1.26
N LEU A 371 9.01 13.44 -2.47
CA LEU A 371 8.01 14.44 -2.82
C LEU A 371 6.63 13.77 -2.95
N PRO A 372 5.52 14.49 -2.67
CA PRO A 372 4.17 14.00 -2.93
C PRO A 372 3.98 13.69 -4.42
N LEU A 373 4.05 12.41 -4.77
CA LEU A 373 3.99 11.92 -6.14
C LEU A 373 2.57 11.52 -6.52
N LYS A 374 2.09 12.08 -7.62
CA LYS A 374 0.81 11.72 -8.23
C LYS A 374 1.01 11.30 -9.68
N TRP A 375 0.35 10.22 -10.08
CA TRP A 375 0.30 9.78 -11.47
C TRP A 375 -0.99 10.27 -12.13
N THR A 376 -0.86 11.09 -13.18
CA THR A 376 -2.00 11.65 -13.94
C THR A 376 -2.38 10.78 -15.14
N THR A 377 -1.45 9.92 -15.57
CA THR A 377 -1.66 8.76 -16.45
C THR A 377 -0.76 7.62 -15.96
N LEU A 378 -0.76 6.45 -16.61
CA LEU A 378 0.16 5.37 -16.24
C LEU A 378 1.65 5.74 -16.33
N GLY A 379 2.03 6.75 -17.12
CA GLY A 379 3.43 7.15 -17.31
C GLY A 379 3.68 8.64 -17.17
N GLN A 380 2.73 9.40 -16.64
CA GLN A 380 2.83 10.85 -16.42
C GLN A 380 2.77 11.12 -14.92
N TRP A 381 3.84 11.69 -14.36
CA TRP A 381 3.94 12.07 -12.96
C TRP A 381 3.76 13.58 -12.78
N GLN A 382 3.32 13.94 -11.58
CA GLN A 382 3.29 15.30 -11.05
C GLN A 382 3.83 15.24 -9.61
N VAL A 383 4.72 16.18 -9.28
CA VAL A 383 5.19 16.41 -7.91
C VAL A 383 5.04 17.88 -7.57
N GLY A 384 4.60 18.16 -6.35
CA GLY A 384 4.63 19.50 -5.79
C GLY A 384 5.99 19.81 -5.17
N VAL A 385 6.61 20.92 -5.57
CA VAL A 385 7.85 21.43 -4.94
C VAL A 385 7.59 22.76 -4.24
N THR A 386 7.86 22.80 -2.94
CA THR A 386 7.79 24.04 -2.15
C THR A 386 9.10 24.80 -2.30
N LEU A 387 9.03 26.00 -2.86
CA LEU A 387 10.19 26.86 -3.10
C LEU A 387 9.86 28.31 -2.73
N PRO A 388 10.79 29.07 -2.12
CA PRO A 388 10.64 30.51 -1.91
C PRO A 388 10.40 31.27 -3.21
N ARG A 389 9.90 32.52 -3.14
CA ARG A 389 9.84 33.41 -4.32
C ARG A 389 11.21 33.53 -4.98
N GLY A 390 11.21 33.60 -6.31
CA GLY A 390 12.41 33.71 -7.14
C GLY A 390 12.60 32.52 -8.05
N THR A 391 13.72 32.54 -8.78
CA THR A 391 14.10 31.49 -9.74
C THR A 391 15.09 30.53 -9.09
N HIS A 392 14.73 29.25 -9.05
CA HIS A 392 15.53 28.17 -8.49
C HIS A 392 15.80 27.10 -9.54
N ASP A 393 17.05 26.71 -9.68
CA ASP A 393 17.43 25.52 -10.46
C ASP A 393 17.44 24.32 -9.50
N ILE A 394 16.52 23.38 -9.68
CA ILE A 394 16.39 22.17 -8.85
C ILE A 394 16.71 20.91 -9.66
N VAL A 395 17.11 19.85 -8.94
CA VAL A 395 17.31 18.52 -9.53
C VAL A 395 16.34 17.55 -8.85
N LEU A 396 15.53 16.89 -9.68
CA LEU A 396 14.63 15.82 -9.26
C LEU A 396 15.27 14.47 -9.57
N GLN A 397 15.24 13.58 -8.60
CA GLN A 397 15.86 12.25 -8.64
C GLN A 397 14.79 11.18 -8.52
N ALA A 398 14.69 10.27 -9.50
CA ALA A 398 13.80 9.13 -9.47
C ALA A 398 14.47 7.91 -8.83
N TYR A 399 13.77 7.27 -7.91
CA TYR A 399 14.20 6.06 -7.22
C TYR A 399 13.27 4.89 -7.52
N ASP A 400 13.84 3.68 -7.62
CA ASP A 400 13.09 2.45 -7.86
C ASP A 400 12.54 1.80 -6.58
N PHE A 401 11.86 0.67 -6.73
CA PHE A 401 11.29 -0.12 -5.64
C PHE A 401 12.37 -0.79 -4.75
N GLN A 402 13.65 -0.70 -5.12
CA GLN A 402 14.81 -1.14 -4.35
C GLN A 402 15.55 0.05 -3.72
N ALA A 403 15.01 1.27 -3.84
CA ALA A 403 15.63 2.52 -3.45
C ALA A 403 16.95 2.85 -4.17
N ASN A 404 17.16 2.32 -5.38
CA ASN A 404 18.26 2.75 -6.24
C ASN A 404 17.86 4.01 -7.03
N LEU A 405 18.80 4.93 -7.20
CA LEU A 405 18.65 6.06 -8.12
C LEU A 405 18.66 5.56 -9.58
N ILE A 406 17.59 5.81 -10.33
CA ILE A 406 17.42 5.34 -11.71
C ILE A 406 17.41 6.47 -12.76
N GLY A 407 17.26 7.71 -12.33
CA GLY A 407 17.27 8.85 -13.24
C GLY A 407 17.25 10.19 -12.52
N GLU A 408 17.67 11.24 -13.21
CA GLU A 408 17.64 12.61 -12.70
C GLU A 408 17.21 13.58 -13.80
N VAL A 409 16.55 14.66 -13.41
CA VAL A 409 16.23 15.77 -14.31
C VAL A 409 16.42 17.10 -13.61
N SER A 410 17.08 18.05 -14.28
CA SER A 410 17.20 19.43 -13.82
C SER A 410 16.06 20.26 -14.40
N VAL A 411 15.37 21.03 -13.56
CA VAL A 411 14.34 21.98 -13.99
C VAL A 411 14.57 23.32 -13.32
N ARG A 412 14.22 24.39 -14.03
CA ARG A 412 14.16 25.74 -13.47
C ARG A 412 12.75 26.05 -13.03
N VAL A 413 12.54 26.38 -11.77
CA VAL A 413 11.23 26.79 -11.23
C VAL A 413 11.31 28.25 -10.83
N THR A 414 10.45 29.08 -11.41
CA THR A 414 10.30 30.48 -11.01
C THR A 414 9.02 30.63 -10.21
N ASN A 415 9.15 30.77 -8.89
CA ASN A 415 8.02 31.12 -8.04
C ASN A 415 7.84 32.65 -8.05
N GLN A 416 6.71 33.09 -8.58
CA GLN A 416 6.26 34.49 -8.64
C GLN A 416 5.16 34.78 -7.60
N GLY A 417 4.93 33.85 -6.67
CA GLY A 417 3.94 33.98 -5.63
C GLY A 417 4.15 35.21 -4.76
N GLY A 418 3.03 35.77 -4.34
CA GLY A 418 2.90 36.88 -3.43
C GLY A 418 2.93 38.28 -4.04
N ASP A 419 3.08 38.42 -5.35
CA ASP A 419 2.88 39.70 -6.05
C ASP A 419 1.47 39.68 -6.64
N ILE A 420 0.54 40.16 -5.83
CA ILE A 420 -0.90 40.02 -6.04
C ILE A 420 -1.40 41.16 -6.95
N ASP A 421 -0.75 42.33 -6.89
CA ASP A 421 -1.11 43.46 -7.75
C ASP A 421 -0.39 43.47 -9.11
N GLY A 422 0.63 42.61 -9.28
CA GLY A 422 1.33 42.38 -10.53
C GLY A 422 2.34 43.46 -10.88
N ASP A 423 2.79 44.25 -9.91
CA ASP A 423 3.73 45.36 -10.11
C ASP A 423 5.21 44.92 -10.09
N GLY A 424 5.50 43.68 -9.70
CA GLY A 424 6.82 43.09 -9.65
C GLY A 424 7.51 43.19 -8.29
N ALA A 425 6.96 43.94 -7.33
CA ALA A 425 7.45 44.09 -5.98
C ALA A 425 6.63 43.24 -4.99
N LEU A 426 7.16 43.08 -3.78
CA LEU A 426 6.41 42.54 -2.63
C LEU A 426 6.27 43.66 -1.63
N THR A 427 5.07 44.19 -1.49
CA THR A 427 4.77 45.36 -0.67
C THR A 427 3.53 45.14 0.18
N VAL A 428 3.20 46.13 1.01
CA VAL A 428 1.95 46.12 1.79
C VAL A 428 0.72 46.04 0.87
N ALA A 429 0.80 46.58 -0.36
CA ALA A 429 -0.30 46.52 -1.32
C ALA A 429 -0.70 45.08 -1.68
N ASP A 430 0.27 44.16 -1.69
CA ASP A 430 0.00 42.74 -1.93
C ASP A 430 -0.76 42.11 -0.76
N ILE A 431 -0.35 42.42 0.48
CA ILE A 431 -1.04 41.94 1.68
C ILE A 431 -2.47 42.48 1.73
N ASP A 432 -2.65 43.77 1.46
CA ASP A 432 -3.97 44.40 1.41
C ASP A 432 -4.85 43.79 0.30
N ALA A 433 -4.26 43.43 -0.84
CA ALA A 433 -4.96 42.73 -1.91
C ALA A 433 -5.40 41.32 -1.49
N VAL A 434 -4.55 40.55 -0.78
CA VAL A 434 -4.95 39.27 -0.17
C VAL A 434 -6.09 39.50 0.82
N CYS A 435 -5.97 40.45 1.76
CA CYS A 435 -7.01 40.75 2.73
C CYS A 435 -8.35 41.10 2.05
N ALA A 436 -8.32 41.91 0.98
CA ALA A 436 -9.52 42.27 0.23
C ALA A 436 -10.17 41.06 -0.45
N ILE A 437 -9.38 40.13 -0.99
CA ILE A 437 -9.87 38.89 -1.59
C ILE A 437 -10.52 38.00 -0.52
N VAL A 438 -9.86 37.81 0.63
CA VAL A 438 -10.37 37.03 1.77
C VAL A 438 -11.70 37.62 2.27
N ARG A 439 -11.77 38.93 2.51
CA ARG A 439 -13.01 39.61 2.96
C ARG A 439 -14.16 39.50 1.96
N SER A 440 -13.85 39.58 0.67
CA SER A 440 -14.87 39.52 -0.38
C SER A 440 -15.32 38.09 -0.71
N GLY A 441 -14.62 37.07 -0.19
CA GLY A 441 -14.83 35.67 -0.58
C GLY A 441 -14.46 35.42 -2.05
N GLY A 442 -13.43 36.11 -2.54
CA GLY A 442 -12.86 35.85 -3.87
C GLY A 442 -12.12 34.52 -3.93
N SER A 443 -11.45 34.25 -5.06
CA SER A 443 -10.67 33.01 -5.25
C SER A 443 -9.19 33.34 -5.16
N LEU A 444 -8.53 32.85 -4.12
CA LEU A 444 -7.09 32.86 -3.93
C LEU A 444 -6.72 31.70 -2.99
N ASP A 445 -5.72 30.93 -3.34
CA ASP A 445 -5.28 29.76 -2.57
C ASP A 445 -3.75 29.70 -2.64
N LEU A 446 -3.08 30.51 -1.80
CA LEU A 446 -1.62 30.63 -1.81
C LEU A 446 -0.95 29.41 -1.18
N ASN A 447 -1.64 28.73 -0.26
CA ASN A 447 -1.13 27.57 0.47
C ASN A 447 -1.52 26.21 -0.15
N GLY A 448 -2.44 26.20 -1.12
CA GLY A 448 -2.90 25.03 -1.85
C GLY A 448 -3.89 24.14 -1.09
N ASP A 449 -4.58 24.67 -0.07
CA ASP A 449 -5.54 23.90 0.76
C ASP A 449 -6.99 23.90 0.21
N GLY A 450 -7.23 24.65 -0.86
CA GLY A 450 -8.52 24.76 -1.53
C GLY A 450 -9.50 25.73 -0.86
N LEU A 451 -9.08 26.46 0.16
CA LEU A 451 -9.85 27.51 0.83
C LEU A 451 -9.23 28.88 0.53
N THR A 452 -10.04 29.92 0.67
CA THR A 452 -9.58 31.32 0.62
C THR A 452 -9.85 31.91 1.99
N ASP A 453 -8.84 31.97 2.85
CA ASP A 453 -8.98 32.41 4.23
C ASP A 453 -7.72 33.07 4.81
N VAL A 454 -7.71 33.30 6.13
CA VAL A 454 -6.59 33.95 6.82
C VAL A 454 -5.29 33.14 6.78
N ALA A 455 -5.32 31.85 6.44
CA ALA A 455 -4.12 31.06 6.21
C ALA A 455 -3.38 31.51 4.93
N ASP A 456 -4.09 32.02 3.92
CA ASP A 456 -3.46 32.64 2.74
C ASP A 456 -2.71 33.91 3.10
N VAL A 457 -3.27 34.72 4.01
CA VAL A 457 -2.61 35.93 4.54
C VAL A 457 -1.33 35.56 5.27
N ARG A 458 -1.35 34.50 6.08
CA ARG A 458 -0.13 34.01 6.74
C ARG A 458 0.91 33.54 5.73
N THR A 459 0.48 32.80 4.70
CA THR A 459 1.35 32.31 3.63
C THR A 459 1.98 33.46 2.85
N GLN A 460 1.19 34.50 2.54
CA GLN A 460 1.67 35.74 1.95
C GLN A 460 2.77 36.37 2.78
N VAL A 461 2.50 36.62 4.07
CA VAL A 461 3.41 37.38 4.95
C VAL A 461 4.65 36.56 5.32
N GLN A 462 4.48 35.32 5.74
CA GLN A 462 5.53 34.52 6.37
C GLN A 462 6.32 33.68 5.36
N ASP A 463 5.64 33.05 4.40
CA ASP A 463 6.26 32.07 3.51
C ASP A 463 6.72 32.69 2.17
N LEU A 464 5.96 33.64 1.63
CA LEU A 464 6.26 34.29 0.35
C LEU A 464 7.06 35.60 0.53
N MET A 465 6.69 36.43 1.50
CA MET A 465 7.36 37.71 1.80
C MET A 465 8.48 37.59 2.84
N HIS A 466 8.55 36.48 3.59
CA HIS A 466 9.55 36.25 4.64
C HIS A 466 9.62 37.35 5.71
N THR A 467 8.46 37.90 6.08
CA THR A 467 8.34 38.83 7.21
C THR A 467 7.44 38.28 8.33
N LYS A 468 7.14 39.09 9.32
CA LYS A 468 6.38 38.75 10.52
C LYS A 468 5.01 39.42 10.47
N ILE A 469 4.02 38.73 11.02
CA ILE A 469 2.74 39.37 11.35
C ILE A 469 3.03 40.47 12.37
N GLY A 470 2.58 41.69 12.06
CA GLY A 470 2.88 42.88 12.85
C GLY A 470 3.98 43.78 12.29
N ASP A 471 4.81 43.30 11.37
CA ASP A 471 5.78 44.15 10.67
C ASP A 471 5.08 44.96 9.57
N VAL A 472 4.77 46.21 9.89
CA VAL A 472 4.02 47.10 8.99
C VAL A 472 4.90 47.84 8.00
N ASN A 473 6.21 47.84 8.23
CA ASN A 473 7.16 48.55 7.40
C ASN A 473 7.96 47.59 6.48
N LEU A 474 7.79 46.28 6.69
CA LEU A 474 8.39 45.18 5.94
C LEU A 474 9.93 45.14 6.02
N ASP A 475 10.50 45.58 7.15
CA ASP A 475 11.96 45.47 7.42
C ASP A 475 12.40 44.07 7.91
N GLY A 476 11.44 43.16 8.09
CA GLY A 476 11.64 41.79 8.54
C GLY A 476 11.50 41.60 10.05
N VAL A 477 11.24 42.67 10.83
CA VAL A 477 11.22 42.63 12.29
C VAL A 477 9.95 43.27 12.84
N PHE A 478 9.15 42.52 13.59
CA PHE A 478 8.04 43.11 14.34
C PHE A 478 8.53 43.65 15.70
N ASN A 479 8.56 44.98 15.86
CA ASN A 479 9.06 45.62 17.09
C ASN A 479 8.27 46.90 17.47
N SER A 480 8.77 47.65 18.46
CA SER A 480 8.11 48.87 18.94
C SER A 480 7.96 49.96 17.88
N SER A 481 8.83 49.98 16.86
CA SER A 481 8.76 50.95 15.76
C SER A 481 7.49 50.73 14.93
N ASP A 482 7.13 49.48 14.67
CA ASP A 482 5.88 49.12 13.97
C ASP A 482 4.65 49.54 14.77
N LEU A 483 4.68 49.30 16.08
CA LEU A 483 3.61 49.74 16.97
C LEU A 483 3.44 51.26 16.96
N VAL A 484 4.55 52.00 16.94
CA VAL A 484 4.50 53.46 16.82
C VAL A 484 3.89 53.88 15.48
N LEU A 485 4.19 53.19 14.38
CA LEU A 485 3.64 53.49 13.06
C LEU A 485 2.11 53.30 13.02
N VAL A 486 1.59 52.17 13.51
CA VAL A 486 0.14 51.91 13.51
C VAL A 486 -0.61 52.85 14.46
N PHE A 487 -0.07 53.14 15.65
CA PHE A 487 -0.73 54.07 16.57
C PHE A 487 -0.71 55.53 16.09
N GLN A 488 0.22 55.90 15.21
CA GLN A 488 0.22 57.22 14.57
C GLN A 488 -0.92 57.39 13.56
N ARG A 489 -1.47 56.30 13.03
CA ARG A 489 -2.64 56.32 12.12
C ARG A 489 -3.92 56.70 12.86
N GLY A 490 -4.03 56.27 14.12
CA GLY A 490 -5.13 56.61 14.99
C GLY A 490 -6.41 55.79 14.75
N GLU A 491 -6.28 54.61 14.13
CA GLU A 491 -7.41 53.74 13.78
C GLU A 491 -7.70 52.65 14.82
N TYR A 492 -6.85 52.51 15.84
CA TYR A 492 -7.05 51.53 16.91
C TYR A 492 -8.36 51.78 17.65
N GLU A 493 -9.33 50.86 17.51
CA GLU A 493 -10.64 50.92 18.17
C GLU A 493 -11.38 52.26 17.94
N ASP A 494 -11.26 52.84 16.73
CA ASP A 494 -11.82 54.16 16.40
C ASP A 494 -13.33 54.16 16.05
N ALA A 495 -13.91 52.97 15.88
CA ALA A 495 -15.29 52.69 15.48
C ALA A 495 -15.68 53.12 14.05
N ILE A 496 -14.70 53.33 13.16
CA ILE A 496 -14.91 53.56 11.74
C ILE A 496 -14.77 52.22 11.01
N VAL A 497 -15.86 51.73 10.41
CA VAL A 497 -15.83 50.39 9.83
C VAL A 497 -15.05 50.33 8.51
N GLY A 498 -14.11 49.40 8.39
CA GLY A 498 -13.43 49.02 7.15
C GLY A 498 -12.44 50.05 6.63
N ASN A 499 -11.85 50.87 7.51
CA ASN A 499 -10.83 51.87 7.13
C ASN A 499 -9.39 51.38 7.31
N SER A 500 -9.15 50.25 7.98
CA SER A 500 -7.78 49.79 8.26
C SER A 500 -7.21 48.88 7.18
N SER A 501 -5.97 49.18 6.80
CA SER A 501 -5.08 48.32 6.01
C SER A 501 -4.06 47.59 6.90
N TRP A 502 -3.24 46.71 6.32
CA TRP A 502 -2.12 46.09 7.04
C TRP A 502 -1.19 47.14 7.68
N ALA A 503 -0.91 48.23 6.96
CA ALA A 503 -0.07 49.33 7.46
C ALA A 503 -0.74 50.16 8.56
N ASP A 504 -2.06 50.05 8.73
CA ASP A 504 -2.82 50.72 9.78
C ASP A 504 -3.06 49.81 11.00
N GLY A 505 -2.81 48.49 10.86
CA GLY A 505 -2.83 47.51 11.94
C GLY A 505 -3.82 46.34 11.77
N ASP A 506 -4.53 46.28 10.64
CA ASP A 506 -5.43 45.16 10.30
C ASP A 506 -4.61 43.92 9.88
N TRP A 507 -4.16 43.14 10.86
CA TRP A 507 -3.32 41.97 10.64
C TRP A 507 -4.12 40.68 10.51
N ASN A 508 -5.38 40.70 10.94
CA ASN A 508 -6.31 39.58 10.81
C ASN A 508 -7.19 39.67 9.54
N CYS A 509 -7.09 40.78 8.79
CA CYS A 509 -7.83 41.10 7.58
C CYS A 509 -9.35 41.28 7.77
N ASP A 510 -9.86 41.61 8.95
CA ASP A 510 -11.29 41.91 9.15
C ASP A 510 -11.68 43.35 8.76
N GLY A 511 -10.70 44.20 8.47
CA GLY A 511 -10.87 45.58 8.06
C GLY A 511 -10.82 46.58 9.22
N GLU A 512 -10.53 46.13 10.43
CA GLU A 512 -10.44 46.95 11.64
C GLU A 512 -9.06 46.76 12.30
N PHE A 513 -8.47 47.81 12.84
CA PHE A 513 -7.36 47.66 13.78
C PHE A 513 -7.89 47.58 15.21
N SER A 514 -7.89 46.37 15.79
CA SER A 514 -8.46 46.14 17.13
C SER A 514 -7.58 45.26 18.01
N SER A 515 -8.07 44.95 19.21
CA SER A 515 -7.39 44.04 20.12
C SER A 515 -7.17 42.62 19.54
N SER A 516 -7.98 42.17 18.56
CA SER A 516 -7.81 40.85 17.93
C SER A 516 -6.55 40.76 17.07
N ASP A 517 -6.16 41.85 16.41
CA ASP A 517 -4.92 41.91 15.61
C ASP A 517 -3.69 41.72 16.47
N PHE A 518 -3.67 42.36 17.65
CA PHE A 518 -2.62 42.15 18.62
C PHE A 518 -2.53 40.70 19.08
N VAL A 519 -3.67 40.08 19.37
CA VAL A 519 -3.68 38.65 19.74
C VAL A 519 -3.06 37.82 18.62
N LEU A 520 -3.46 38.01 17.36
CA LEU A 520 -2.90 37.30 16.21
C LEU A 520 -1.37 37.51 16.08
N ALA A 521 -0.91 38.76 16.13
CA ALA A 521 0.51 39.08 15.95
C ALA A 521 1.38 38.54 17.09
N PHE A 522 0.89 38.57 18.34
CA PHE A 522 1.61 37.99 19.49
C PHE A 522 1.53 36.46 19.53
N GLU A 523 0.42 35.86 19.11
CA GLU A 523 0.31 34.40 18.95
C GLU A 523 1.26 33.87 17.86
N ALA A 524 1.49 34.67 16.79
CA ALA A 524 2.49 34.35 15.78
C ALA A 524 3.94 34.42 16.31
N GLY A 525 4.16 35.00 17.48
CA GLY A 525 5.40 34.89 18.25
C GLY A 525 6.60 35.69 17.72
N GLY A 526 6.37 36.72 16.88
CA GLY A 526 7.45 37.46 16.22
C GLY A 526 7.91 38.77 16.87
N TYR A 527 7.32 39.18 18.00
CA TYR A 527 7.58 40.50 18.60
C TYR A 527 8.90 40.54 19.37
N GLY A 528 9.82 41.42 18.96
CA GLY A 528 11.04 41.74 19.70
C GLY A 528 12.22 40.80 19.47
N ASP A 529 12.12 39.87 18.53
CA ASP A 529 13.25 39.03 18.12
C ASP A 529 14.22 39.85 17.29
N VAL A 530 15.37 40.18 17.89
CA VAL A 530 16.59 40.58 17.19
C VAL A 530 17.57 39.44 17.40
N GLU A 531 17.66 38.51 16.44
CA GLU A 531 18.84 37.64 16.29
C GLU A 531 19.83 38.22 15.29
#